data_AF-A0A7Z9SC13-F1
#
_entry.id   AF-A0A7Z9SC13-F1
#
_cell.length_a   1.000
_cell.length_b   1.000
_cell.length_c   1.000
_cell.angle_alpha   90.00
_cell.angle_beta   90.00
_cell.angle_gamma   90.00
#
_symmetry.space_group_name_H-M   'P 1'
#
loop_
_entity.id
_entity.type
_entity.pdbx_description
1 polymer ?
#
loop_
_entity_poly.entity_id
_entity_poly.type
_entity_poly.pdbx_seq_one_letter_code
_entity_poly.pdbx_strand_id
1 'polypeptide(L)' 'SFGHNGFTGTSMWIDPENKIIVILLTNAVHPNRSWKKPKYYDWRQRIHSAVYETLGFKERNPNFNWRKQW' A
#
# COMPACT_ATOMS: atom_id res chain seq x y z
N SER A 1 4.76 11.78 8.71
CA SER A 1 4.17 10.44 8.99
C SER A 1 5.27 9.42 9.27
N PHE A 2 4.98 8.31 9.96
CA PHE A 2 5.93 7.23 10.28
C PHE A 2 5.29 5.86 10.07
N GLY A 3 6.10 4.81 9.93
CA GLY A 3 5.56 3.48 9.66
C GLY A 3 6.57 2.33 9.72
N HIS A 4 6.03 1.11 9.61
CA HIS A 4 6.80 -0.14 9.62
C HIS A 4 6.33 -1.03 8.47
N ASN A 5 7.28 -1.70 7.80
CA ASN A 5 7.00 -2.71 6.78
C ASN A 5 7.43 -4.07 7.32
N GLY A 6 6.49 -5.02 7.39
CA GLY A 6 6.78 -6.38 7.80
C GLY A 6 7.31 -7.26 6.67
N PHE A 7 8.03 -8.31 7.09
CA PHE A 7 8.65 -9.26 6.18
C PHE A 7 7.64 -9.97 5.28
N THR A 8 6.49 -10.38 5.80
CA THR A 8 5.45 -11.10 5.07
C THR A 8 4.59 -10.22 4.18
N GLY A 9 4.86 -8.91 4.11
CA GLY A 9 4.02 -7.98 3.36
C GLY A 9 2.94 -7.30 4.21
N THR A 10 3.13 -7.26 5.52
CA THR A 10 2.36 -6.32 6.34
C THR A 10 2.95 -4.91 6.22
N SER A 11 2.14 -3.88 6.40
CA SER A 11 2.63 -2.51 6.56
C SER A 11 1.70 -1.71 7.46
N MET A 12 2.28 -0.83 8.26
CA MET A 12 1.56 0.14 9.09
C MET A 12 2.10 1.53 8.79
N TRP A 13 1.22 2.47 8.52
CA TRP A 13 1.53 3.86 8.27
C TRP A 13 0.64 4.74 9.13
N ILE A 14 1.25 5.63 9.91
CA ILE A 14 0.57 6.51 10.85
C ILE A 14 0.89 7.94 10.45
N ASP A 15 -0.16 8.71 10.21
CA ASP A 15 -0.09 10.10 9.79
C ASP A 15 -0.90 11.00 10.75
N PRO A 16 -0.26 11.51 11.82
CA PRO A 16 -0.95 12.28 12.85
C PRO A 16 -1.54 13.60 12.33
N GLU A 17 -0.89 14.23 11.36
CA GLU A 17 -1.33 15.51 10.76
C GLU A 17 -2.69 15.33 10.09
N ASN A 18 -2.82 14.28 9.28
CA ASN A 18 -4.06 13.94 8.58
C ASN A 18 -5.01 13.07 9.45
N LYS A 19 -4.64 12.75 10.69
CA LYS A 19 -5.38 11.88 11.62
C LYS A 19 -5.77 10.53 11.01
N ILE A 20 -4.87 9.93 10.22
CA ILE A 20 -5.11 8.63 9.60
C ILE A 20 -4.08 7.58 10.01
N ILE A 21 -4.55 6.34 10.06
CA ILE A 21 -3.72 5.15 10.24
C ILE A 21 -4.10 4.17 9.13
N VAL A 22 -3.12 3.76 8.33
CA VAL A 22 -3.29 2.80 7.23
C VAL A 22 -2.54 1.52 7.60
N ILE A 23 -3.30 0.44 7.81
CA ILE A 23 -2.77 -0.88 8.13
C ILE A 23 -3.12 -1.83 6.99
N LEU A 24 -2.09 -2.43 6.40
CA LEU A 24 -2.22 -3.46 5.38
C LEU A 24 -1.67 -4.77 5.94
N LEU A 25 -2.53 -5.78 6.03
CA LEU A 25 -2.18 -7.11 6.52
C LEU A 25 -2.21 -8.09 5.35
N THR A 26 -1.04 -8.60 4.94
CA THR A 26 -0.95 -9.59 3.86
C THR A 26 0.09 -10.66 4.17
N ASN A 27 0.02 -11.75 3.41
CA ASN A 27 1.05 -12.78 3.34
C ASN A 27 1.60 -12.88 1.91
N ALA A 28 2.27 -11.82 1.46
CA ALA A 28 2.86 -11.71 0.12
C ALA A 28 4.02 -12.69 -0.15
N VAL A 29 4.46 -13.45 0.86
CA VAL A 29 5.49 -14.48 0.73
C VAL A 29 4.92 -15.89 0.62
N HIS A 30 3.59 -16.06 0.74
CA HIS A 30 2.95 -17.35 0.55
C HIS A 30 2.51 -17.54 -0.90
N PRO A 31 2.72 -18.74 -1.49
CA PRO A 31 3.47 -19.88 -0.97
C PRO A 31 4.98 -19.75 -1.12
N ASN A 32 5.46 -18.78 -1.91
CA ASN A 32 6.89 -18.60 -2.19
C ASN A 32 7.32 -17.12 -1.99
N ARG A 33 8.41 -16.90 -1.26
CA ARG A 33 8.97 -15.56 -0.96
C ARG A 33 9.24 -14.73 -2.22
N SER A 34 9.57 -15.37 -3.34
CA SER A 34 9.81 -14.68 -4.62
C SER A 34 8.58 -13.94 -5.13
N TRP A 35 7.37 -14.38 -4.80
CA TRP A 35 6.11 -13.80 -5.29
C TRP A 35 5.86 -12.39 -4.75
N LYS A 36 6.52 -12.03 -3.63
CA LYS A 36 6.50 -10.68 -3.09
C LYS A 36 7.05 -9.66 -4.09
N LYS A 37 8.07 -10.00 -4.88
CA LYS A 37 8.69 -9.04 -5.81
C LYS A 37 8.25 -9.31 -7.26
N PRO A 38 7.95 -8.27 -8.06
CA PRO A 38 7.78 -6.85 -7.73
C PRO A 38 6.33 -6.49 -7.33
N LYS A 39 5.36 -7.38 -7.59
CA LYS A 39 3.91 -7.11 -7.59
C LYS A 39 3.39 -6.54 -6.26
N TYR A 40 3.82 -7.09 -5.12
CA TYR A 40 3.36 -6.60 -3.82
C TYR A 40 3.80 -5.15 -3.56
N TYR A 41 4.98 -4.74 -3.99
CA TYR A 41 5.43 -3.37 -3.75
C TYR A 41 4.62 -2.36 -4.53
N ASP A 42 4.29 -2.66 -5.79
CA ASP A 42 3.39 -1.86 -6.60
C ASP A 42 2.04 -1.73 -5.88
N TRP A 43 1.41 -2.86 -5.54
CA TRP A 43 0.11 -2.86 -4.85
C TRP A 43 0.09 -2.18 -3.48
N ARG A 44 1.14 -2.33 -2.68
CA ARG A 44 1.26 -1.59 -1.41
C ARG A 44 1.25 -0.09 -1.68
N GLN A 45 2.06 0.40 -2.60
CA GLN A 45 2.07 1.83 -2.95
C GLN A 45 0.69 2.29 -3.42
N ARG A 46 0.02 1.46 -4.24
CA ARG A 46 -1.34 1.73 -4.72
C ARG A 46 -2.36 1.88 -3.60
N ILE A 47 -2.40 0.93 -2.65
CA ILE A 47 -3.33 0.98 -1.51
C ILE A 47 -3.07 2.22 -0.67
N HIS A 48 -1.81 2.50 -0.34
CA HIS A 48 -1.45 3.68 0.44
C HIS A 48 -1.87 4.96 -0.29
N SER A 49 -1.53 5.13 -1.57
CA SER A 49 -1.97 6.28 -2.37
C SER A 49 -3.48 6.42 -2.46
N ALA A 50 -4.21 5.33 -2.70
CA ALA A 50 -5.66 5.35 -2.84
C ALA A 50 -6.37 5.86 -1.57
N VAL A 51 -5.83 5.57 -0.38
CA VAL A 51 -6.39 6.10 0.88
C VAL A 51 -6.29 7.62 0.92
N TYR A 52 -5.12 8.19 0.56
CA TYR A 52 -4.93 9.63 0.52
C TYR A 52 -5.81 10.31 -0.53
N GLU A 53 -5.95 9.70 -1.72
CA GLU A 53 -6.81 10.21 -2.79
C GLU A 53 -8.29 10.17 -2.39
N THR A 54 -8.76 9.06 -1.79
CA THR A 54 -10.16 8.90 -1.40
C THR A 54 -10.57 9.85 -0.29
N LEU A 55 -9.63 10.19 0.61
CA LEU A 55 -9.87 11.14 1.70
C LEU A 55 -9.65 12.60 1.28
N GLY A 56 -9.28 12.85 0.01
CA GLY A 56 -9.07 14.20 -0.51
C GLY A 56 -7.78 14.88 -0.03
N PHE A 57 -6.85 14.13 0.58
CA PHE A 57 -5.56 14.66 1.02
C PHE A 57 -4.54 14.79 -0.13
N LYS A 58 -4.77 14.08 -1.24
CA LYS A 58 -3.98 14.21 -2.47
C LYS A 58 -4.89 14.19 -3.70
N GLU A 59 -4.50 14.93 -4.73
CA GLU A 59 -5.14 14.83 -6.03
C GLU A 59 -4.95 13.43 -6.62
N ARG A 60 -5.99 12.94 -7.30
CA ARG A 60 -5.99 11.62 -7.93
C ARG A 60 -4.96 11.59 -9.06
N ASN A 61 -4.05 10.61 -9.03
CA ASN A 61 -3.04 10.51 -10.08
C ASN A 61 -3.68 10.07 -11.43
N PRO A 62 -3.68 10.93 -12.47
CA PRO A 62 -4.31 10.60 -13.76
C PRO A 62 -3.56 9.53 -14.55
N ASN A 63 -2.28 9.30 -14.24
CA ASN A 63 -1.44 8.28 -14.88
C ASN A 63 -1.56 6.90 -14.20
N PHE A 64 -2.48 6.75 -13.26
CA PHE A 64 -2.66 5.51 -12.51
C PHE A 64 -3.38 4.45 -13.34
N ASN A 65 -2.66 3.42 -13.79
CA ASN A 65 -3.23 2.32 -14.56
C ASN A 65 -3.70 1.18 -13.65
N TRP A 66 -5.02 0.94 -13.63
CA TRP A 66 -5.64 -0.18 -12.92
C TRP A 66 -5.37 -1.49 -13.67
N ARG A 67 -4.45 -2.31 -13.15
CA ARG A 67 -4.27 -3.68 -13.63
C ARG A 67 -5.46 -4.52 -13.18
N LYS A 68 -6.15 -5.17 -14.14
CA LYS A 68 -7.31 -6.04 -13.86
C LYS A 68 -6.97 -7.29 -13.05
N GLN A 69 -5.69 -7.70 -13.03
CA GLN A 69 -5.22 -8.90 -12.35
C GLN A 69 -3.83 -8.70 -11.74
N TRP A 70 -3.52 -9.52 -10.73
CA TRP A 70 -2.29 -9.50 -9.95
C TRP A 70 -1.11 -10.14 -10.68
#